data_AF-A0A534FVF9-F1
#
_entry.id   AF-A0A534FVF9-F1
#
_cell.length_a   1.000
_cell.length_b   1.000
_cell.length_c   1.000
_cell.angle_alpha   90.00
_cell.angle_beta   90.00
_cell.angle_gamma   90.00
#
_symmetry.space_group_name_H-M   'P 1'
#
loop_
_entity.id
_entity.type
_entity.pdbx_description
1 polymer ?
#
loop_
_entity_poly.entity_id
_entity_poly.type
_entity_poly.pdbx_seq_one_letter_code
_entity_poly.pdbx_strand_id
1 'polypeptide(L)' 'MHRSTDRILTTHVGSLPRSQAVVDVLFARERAEANASANASVHAPGEGEAVIAAAVAEVVRRQVTLGIDVVS' A
#
# COMPACT_ATOMS: atom_id res chain seq x y z
N MET A 1 17.82 11.36 7.51
CA MET A 1 17.63 10.81 8.87
C MET A 1 16.88 11.85 9.71
N HIS A 2 15.66 11.54 10.13
CA HIS A 2 14.87 12.44 10.98
C HIS A 2 15.34 12.31 12.43
N ARG A 3 15.51 13.43 13.15
CA ARG A 3 16.03 13.47 14.53
C ARG A 3 15.24 14.48 15.35
N SER A 4 15.13 14.24 16.65
CA SER A 4 14.43 15.09 17.61
C SER A 4 15.22 15.17 18.92
N THR A 5 15.25 16.35 19.53
CA THR A 5 15.82 16.58 20.88
C THR A 5 14.74 16.83 21.93
N ASP A 6 13.48 16.97 21.52
CA ASP A 6 12.35 17.33 22.38
C ASP A 6 11.60 16.08 22.89
N ARG A 7 11.40 15.10 22.01
CA ARG A 7 10.72 13.83 22.32
C ARG A 7 11.19 12.67 21.46
N ILE A 8 10.86 11.45 21.88
CA ILE A 8 11.08 10.22 21.12
C ILE A 8 10.21 10.23 19.85
N LEU A 9 10.82 9.92 18.71
CA LEU A 9 10.12 9.74 17.43
C LEU A 9 9.62 8.30 17.30
N THR A 10 8.41 8.14 16.76
CA THR A 10 7.71 6.86 16.60
C THR A 10 7.57 6.47 15.14
N THR A 11 7.64 5.16 14.87
CA THR A 11 7.47 4.57 13.54
C THR A 11 6.98 3.14 13.67
N HIS A 12 6.44 2.59 12.58
CA HIS A 12 6.22 1.15 12.44
C HIS A 12 7.45 0.48 11.85
N VAL A 13 7.57 -0.84 12.05
CA VAL A 13 8.66 -1.64 11.46
C VAL A 13 8.55 -1.80 9.94
N GLY A 14 7.38 -1.51 9.36
CA GLY A 14 7.12 -1.64 7.93
C GLY A 14 5.68 -2.05 7.65
N SER A 15 5.48 -3.30 7.21
CA SER A 15 4.19 -3.77 6.69
C SER A 15 3.01 -3.52 7.64
N LEU A 16 1.92 -3.04 7.05
CA LEU A 16 0.63 -2.84 7.69
C LEU A 16 -0.45 -3.73 7.04
N PRO A 17 -1.57 -4.00 7.73
CA PRO A 17 -2.67 -4.77 7.15
C PRO A 17 -3.15 -4.15 5.82
N ARG A 18 -3.18 -4.96 4.76
CA ARG A 18 -3.67 -4.53 3.44
C ARG A 18 -5.19 -4.60 3.40
N SER A 19 -5.81 -3.63 2.73
CA SER A 19 -7.25 -3.67 2.47
C SER A 19 -7.58 -4.82 1.52
N GLN A 20 -8.83 -5.30 1.57
CA GLN A 20 -9.29 -6.34 0.67
C GLN A 20 -9.12 -5.94 -0.80
N ALA A 21 -9.39 -4.67 -1.15
CA ALA A 21 -9.20 -4.16 -2.50
C ALA A 21 -7.75 -4.31 -3.02
N VAL A 22 -6.74 -4.08 -2.16
CA VAL A 22 -5.34 -4.29 -2.53
C VAL A 22 -5.03 -5.78 -2.68
N VAL A 23 -5.58 -6.61 -1.80
CA VAL A 23 -5.44 -8.08 -1.88
C VAL A 23 -6.01 -8.61 -3.20
N ASP A 24 -7.17 -8.11 -3.62
CA ASP A 24 -7.82 -8.52 -4.87
C ASP A 24 -6.97 -8.16 -6.10
N VAL A 25 -6.40 -6.95 -6.14
CA VAL A 25 -5.46 -6.52 -7.19
C VAL A 25 -4.23 -7.42 -7.24
N LEU A 26 -3.66 -7.77 -6.08
CA LEU A 26 -2.48 -8.64 -6.01
C LEU A 26 -2.78 -10.05 -6.54
N PHE A 27 -3.87 -10.67 -6.09
CA PHE A 27 -4.26 -12.00 -6.57
C PHE A 27 -4.63 -12.01 -8.05
N ALA A 28 -5.27 -10.94 -8.56
CA ALA A 28 -5.55 -10.80 -9.97
C ALA A 28 -4.24 -10.75 -10.79
N ARG A 29 -3.24 -10.02 -10.31
CA ARG A 29 -1.91 -9.94 -10.95
C ARG A 29 -1.17 -11.28 -10.92
N GLU A 30 -1.12 -11.95 -9.76
CA GLU A 30 -0.48 -13.27 -9.61
C GLU A 30 -1.13 -14.33 -10.51
N ARG A 31 -2.47 -14.31 -10.63
CA ARG A 31 -3.19 -15.20 -11.55
C ARG A 31 -2.89 -14.91 -13.01
N ALA A 32 -2.74 -13.64 -13.39
CA ALA A 32 -2.39 -13.27 -14.76
C ALA A 32 -0.96 -13.73 -15.11
N GLU A 33 0.00 -13.53 -14.20
CA GLU A 33 1.39 -13.98 -14.35
C GLU A 33 1.50 -15.51 -14.47
N ALA A 34 0.74 -16.25 -13.65
CA ALA A 34 0.72 -17.72 -13.69
C ALA A 34 0.11 -18.29 -14.99
N ASN A 35 -0.75 -17.53 -15.65
CA ASN A 35 -1.49 -17.96 -16.84
C ASN A 35 -0.89 -17.43 -18.15
N ALA A 36 0.41 -17.11 -18.21
CA ALA A 36 1.19 -16.44 -19.28
C ALA A 36 0.76 -16.56 -20.78
N SER A 37 -0.10 -17.52 -21.16
CA SER A 37 -0.86 -17.55 -22.42
C SER A 37 -2.08 -16.59 -22.46
N ALA A 38 -2.52 -16.07 -21.32
CA ALA A 38 -3.63 -15.14 -21.18
C ALA A 38 -3.07 -13.73 -20.96
N ASN A 39 -2.77 -13.03 -22.06
CA ASN A 39 -2.47 -11.58 -22.07
C ASN A 39 -3.67 -10.70 -21.66
N ALA A 40 -4.63 -11.24 -20.92
CA ALA A 40 -5.79 -10.53 -20.42
C ALA A 40 -5.46 -9.93 -19.05
N SER A 41 -5.13 -8.65 -19.02
CA SER A 41 -5.20 -7.87 -17.79
C SER A 41 -6.61 -8.00 -17.23
N VAL A 42 -6.74 -8.45 -15.97
CA VAL A 42 -8.03 -8.54 -15.26
C VAL A 42 -8.59 -7.14 -14.98
N HIS A 43 -7.72 -6.13 -14.95
CA HIS A 43 -8.04 -4.73 -14.68
C HIS A 43 -7.91 -3.87 -15.92
N ALA A 44 -8.65 -2.76 -15.96
CA ALA A 44 -8.37 -1.71 -16.93
C ALA A 44 -6.95 -1.15 -16.71
N PRO A 45 -6.27 -0.64 -17.76
CA PRO A 45 -4.95 -0.03 -17.60
C PRO A 45 -4.96 1.05 -16.51
N GLY A 46 -4.10 0.92 -15.51
CA GLY A 46 -3.97 1.91 -14.41
C GLY A 46 -4.94 1.71 -13.23
N GLU A 47 -5.91 0.81 -13.31
CA GLU A 47 -6.92 0.64 -12.24
C GLU A 47 -6.30 0.03 -10.97
N GLY A 48 -5.45 -0.99 -11.11
CA GLY A 48 -4.76 -1.60 -9.97
C GLY A 48 -3.84 -0.61 -9.25
N GLU A 49 -3.12 0.22 -10.01
CA GLU A 49 -2.26 1.28 -9.50
C GLU A 49 -3.07 2.33 -8.74
N ALA A 50 -4.23 2.74 -9.26
CA ALA A 50 -5.12 3.68 -8.59
C ALA A 50 -5.64 3.14 -7.25
N VAL A 51 -6.04 1.86 -7.21
CA VAL A 51 -6.47 1.19 -5.97
C VAL A 51 -5.36 1.17 -4.93
N ILE A 52 -4.14 0.80 -5.33
CA ILE A 52 -2.98 0.77 -4.43
C ILE A 52 -2.64 2.18 -3.94
N ALA A 53 -2.61 3.18 -4.83
CA ALA A 53 -2.31 4.57 -4.47
C ALA A 53 -3.32 5.13 -3.46
N ALA A 54 -4.62 4.88 -3.67
CA ALA A 54 -5.67 5.29 -2.74
C ALA A 54 -5.51 4.62 -1.36
N ALA A 55 -5.19 3.32 -1.33
CA ALA A 55 -4.97 2.60 -0.09
C ALA A 55 -3.74 3.12 0.69
N VAL A 56 -2.64 3.42 0.00
CA VAL A 56 -1.45 4.03 0.60
C VAL A 56 -1.78 5.41 1.17
N ALA A 57 -2.46 6.26 0.41
CA ALA A 57 -2.85 7.60 0.86
C ALA A 57 -3.69 7.53 2.15
N GLU A 58 -4.66 6.61 2.21
CA GLU A 58 -5.49 6.43 3.40
C GLU A 58 -4.69 5.94 4.61
N VAL A 59 -3.78 4.98 4.43
CA VAL A 59 -2.93 4.48 5.52
C VAL A 59 -1.99 5.56 6.03
N VAL A 60 -1.33 6.32 5.14
CA VAL A 60 -0.49 7.45 5.52
C VAL A 60 -1.30 8.50 6.27
N ARG A 61 -2.49 8.87 5.78
CA ARG A 61 -3.39 9.82 6.44
C ARG A 61 -3.71 9.36 7.88
N ARG A 62 -4.01 8.08 8.07
CA ARG A 62 -4.27 7.50 9.39
C ARG A 62 -3.04 7.53 10.31
N GLN A 63 -1.87 7.17 9.81
CA GLN A 63 -0.62 7.22 10.58
C GLN A 63 -0.30 8.64 11.06
N VAL A 64 -0.41 9.63 10.16
CA VAL A 64 -0.22 11.05 10.50
C VAL A 64 -1.25 11.52 11.52
N THR A 65 -2.52 11.15 11.35
CA THR A 65 -3.60 11.50 12.30
C THR A 65 -3.35 10.94 13.70
N LEU A 66 -2.74 9.76 13.79
CA LEU A 66 -2.37 9.12 15.06
C LEU A 66 -1.08 9.68 15.69
N GLY A 67 -0.35 10.55 14.98
CA GLY A 67 0.91 11.13 15.46
C GLY A 67 2.15 10.27 15.23
N ILE A 68 2.10 9.31 14.30
CA ILE A 68 3.30 8.58 13.87
C ILE A 68 4.25 9.53 13.14
N ASP A 69 5.49 9.61 13.60
CA ASP A 69 6.46 10.63 13.15
C ASP A 69 7.12 10.31 11.82
N VAL A 70 7.39 9.02 11.58
CA VAL A 70 7.94 8.51 10.32
C VAL A 70 7.00 7.43 9.82
N VAL A 71 6.36 7.68 8.68
CA VAL A 71 5.42 6.74 8.07
C VAL A 71 6.14 5.76 7.13
N SER A 72 5.59 4.56 7.04
CA SER A 72 5.95 3.52 6.07
C SER A 72 4.84 3.24 5.07
#